data_AF-A0A7W7GUB6-F1
#
_entry.id   AF-A0A7W7GUB6-F1
#
_cell.length_a   1.000
_cell.length_b   1.000
_cell.length_c   1.000
_cell.angle_alpha   90.00
_cell.angle_beta   90.00
_cell.angle_gamma   90.00
#
_symmetry.space_group_name_H-M   'P 1'
#
loop_
_entity.id
_entity.type
_entity.pdbx_description
1 polymer ?
#
loop_
_entity_poly.entity_id
_entity_poly.type
_entity_poly.pdbx_seq_one_letter_code
_entity_poly.pdbx_strand_id
1 'polypeptide(L)'
;MTFDQYAAGADPAAAFASAVADARYEYGHDGYSGTIAEKNDFVIITRQLMTLDQASNLADELISNSDPRIDNKWGPAGAIPVVTGTRMIEVPDLPHPAAGTSLQGADLDKIIRVCRRRRLLTPDDIVLDSCWTTPAGRGTPPKGTARLTLRHNPSDRTEPTMPDGWLFFGWASS
;
A
#
# COMPACT_ATOMS: atom_id res chain seq x y z
N MET A 1 -0.87 6.23 23.31
CA MET A 1 -1.23 6.90 22.04
C MET A 1 -1.92 5.92 21.13
N THR A 2 -2.59 6.40 20.09
CA THR A 2 -3.21 5.55 19.06
C THR A 2 -2.35 5.56 17.81
N PHE A 3 -2.46 4.52 16.99
CA PHE A 3 -1.87 4.45 15.68
C PHE A 3 -2.85 3.84 14.69
N ASP A 4 -2.65 4.16 13.42
CA ASP A 4 -3.15 3.42 12.28
C ASP A 4 -2.02 3.28 11.25
N GLN A 5 -1.96 2.14 10.57
CA GLN A 5 -0.91 1.82 9.61
C GLN A 5 -1.50 0.95 8.50
N TYR A 6 -1.46 1.46 7.27
CA TYR A 6 -1.77 0.66 6.10
C TYR A 6 -0.58 -0.22 5.71
N ALA A 7 -0.85 -1.46 5.33
CA ALA A 7 0.11 -2.35 4.71
C ALA A 7 -0.52 -3.10 3.53
N ALA A 8 0.22 -3.14 2.42
CA ALA A 8 -0.23 -3.81 1.20
C ALA A 8 -0.13 -5.34 1.33
N GLY A 9 -0.98 -6.05 0.58
CA GLY A 9 -0.99 -7.50 0.51
C GLY A 9 -2.32 -8.10 0.96
N ALA A 10 -2.82 -9.10 0.21
CA ALA A 10 -4.11 -9.72 0.49
C ALA A 10 -4.11 -10.56 1.77
N ASP A 11 -2.96 -11.18 2.12
CA ASP A 11 -2.82 -11.98 3.34
C ASP A 11 -2.56 -11.08 4.56
N PRO A 12 -3.45 -11.06 5.57
CA PRO A 12 -3.31 -10.18 6.72
C PRO A 12 -2.08 -10.50 7.56
N ALA A 13 -1.68 -11.77 7.67
CA ALA A 13 -0.53 -12.16 8.48
C ALA A 13 0.78 -11.67 7.86
N ALA A 14 0.97 -11.86 6.56
CA ALA A 14 2.12 -11.31 5.83
C ALA A 14 2.14 -9.78 5.84
N ALA A 15 0.98 -9.14 5.63
CA ALA A 15 0.87 -7.67 5.66
C ALA A 15 1.23 -7.10 7.05
N PHE A 16 0.72 -7.73 8.12
CA PHE A 16 1.06 -7.36 9.50
C PHE A 16 2.55 -7.52 9.79
N ALA A 17 3.13 -8.67 9.42
CA ALA A 17 4.54 -8.94 9.64
C ALA A 17 5.44 -7.92 8.92
N SER A 18 5.09 -7.55 7.68
CA SER A 18 5.79 -6.49 6.94
C SER A 18 5.68 -5.15 7.65
N ALA A 19 4.47 -4.74 8.04
CA ALA A 19 4.22 -3.48 8.72
C ALA A 19 5.00 -3.34 10.04
N VAL A 20 5.05 -4.42 10.83
CA VAL A 20 5.83 -4.49 12.07
C VAL A 20 7.34 -4.39 11.78
N ALA A 21 7.82 -5.07 10.74
CA ALA A 21 9.23 -5.02 10.36
C ALA A 21 9.65 -3.62 9.89
N ASP A 22 8.84 -2.98 9.05
CA ASP A 22 9.07 -1.63 8.54
C ASP A 22 9.06 -0.61 9.70
N ALA A 23 8.05 -0.68 10.59
CA ALA A 23 7.98 0.22 11.74
C ALA A 23 9.17 0.06 12.70
N ARG A 24 9.66 -1.16 12.92
CA ARG A 24 10.87 -1.40 13.73
C ARG A 24 12.13 -0.85 13.08
N TYR A 25 12.21 -0.94 11.75
CA TYR A 25 13.33 -0.38 11.00
C TYR A 25 13.36 1.16 11.08
N GLU A 26 12.19 1.79 10.96
CA GLU A 26 12.08 3.25 10.93
C GLU A 26 12.18 3.91 12.31
N TYR A 27 11.52 3.33 13.33
CA TYR A 27 11.36 3.97 14.64
C TYR A 27 12.18 3.32 15.76
N GLY A 28 12.97 2.29 15.44
CA GLY A 28 13.86 1.61 16.37
C GLY A 28 13.21 0.45 17.12
N HIS A 29 14.03 -0.24 17.91
CA HIS A 29 13.68 -1.48 18.62
C HIS A 29 13.34 -1.27 20.10
N ASP A 30 13.56 -0.07 20.64
CA ASP A 30 13.28 0.23 22.05
C ASP A 30 11.76 0.32 22.25
N GLY A 31 11.26 -0.43 23.24
CA GLY A 31 9.88 -0.95 23.33
C GLY A 31 8.71 0.03 23.48
N TYR A 32 8.87 1.31 23.10
CA TYR A 32 7.88 2.39 23.23
C TYR A 32 7.93 3.32 22.02
N SER A 33 7.70 2.76 20.82
CA SER A 33 7.72 3.49 19.55
C SER A 33 6.41 4.25 19.27
N GLY A 34 5.32 3.85 19.90
CA GLY A 34 3.99 4.38 19.60
C GLY A 34 3.36 3.80 18.34
N THR A 35 4.01 2.83 17.72
CA THR A 35 3.59 2.30 16.41
C THR A 35 3.14 0.86 16.50
N ILE A 36 2.75 0.30 15.35
CA ILE A 36 2.46 -1.12 15.18
C ILE A 36 3.65 -2.02 15.58
N ALA A 37 4.89 -1.51 15.63
CA ALA A 37 6.09 -2.28 16.02
C ALA A 37 5.97 -2.97 17.39
N GLU A 38 5.15 -2.40 18.29
CA GLU A 38 4.87 -2.93 19.64
C GLU A 38 3.86 -4.06 19.66
N LYS A 39 3.13 -4.27 18.56
CA LYS A 39 2.12 -5.31 18.46
C LYS A 39 2.75 -6.63 18.05
N ASN A 40 2.26 -7.71 18.64
CA ASN A 40 2.68 -9.07 18.33
C ASN A 40 1.59 -9.86 17.59
N ASP A 41 0.37 -9.35 17.55
CA ASP A 41 -0.79 -10.02 16.97
C ASP A 41 -1.84 -9.00 16.53
N PHE A 42 -2.83 -9.46 15.77
CA PHE A 42 -3.95 -8.67 15.28
C PHE A 42 -5.28 -9.45 15.33
N VAL A 43 -6.38 -8.72 15.34
CA VAL A 43 -7.74 -9.27 15.25
C VAL A 43 -8.46 -8.64 14.07
N ILE A 44 -9.03 -9.50 13.21
CA ILE A 44 -9.86 -9.04 12.09
C ILE A 44 -11.18 -8.52 12.64
N ILE A 45 -11.42 -7.21 12.48
CA ILE A 45 -12.57 -6.50 13.03
C ILE A 45 -13.83 -6.77 12.20
N THR A 46 -13.66 -6.81 10.88
CA THR A 46 -14.70 -7.08 9.89
C THR A 46 -14.09 -7.75 8.67
N ARG A 47 -14.91 -8.46 7.88
CA ARG A 47 -14.53 -9.00 6.58
C ARG A 47 -15.02 -8.15 5.41
N GLN A 48 -15.75 -7.08 5.68
CA GLN A 48 -16.22 -6.16 4.65
C GLN A 48 -15.04 -5.35 4.11
N LEU A 49 -14.84 -5.38 2.79
CA LEU A 49 -13.84 -4.57 2.11
C LEU A 49 -14.25 -3.10 2.15
N MET A 50 -13.33 -2.24 2.54
CA MET A 50 -13.55 -0.81 2.71
C MET A 50 -12.49 -0.01 1.94
N THR A 51 -12.81 1.20 1.52
CA THR A 51 -11.75 2.14 1.12
C THR A 51 -10.88 2.49 2.33
N LEU A 52 -9.68 3.01 2.09
CA LEU A 52 -8.79 3.42 3.19
C LEU A 52 -9.47 4.45 4.12
N ASP A 53 -10.17 5.42 3.54
CA ASP A 53 -10.91 6.45 4.29
C ASP A 53 -12.04 5.84 5.16
N GLN A 54 -12.81 4.90 4.60
CA GLN A 54 -13.84 4.19 5.36
C GLN A 54 -13.25 3.34 6.49
N ALA A 55 -12.12 2.68 6.24
CA ALA A 55 -11.43 1.87 7.24
C ALA A 55 -10.85 2.75 8.37
N SER A 56 -10.25 3.89 8.04
CA SER A 56 -9.73 4.85 9.03
C SER A 56 -10.86 5.43 9.89
N ASN A 57 -11.97 5.85 9.28
CA ASN A 57 -13.14 6.34 10.03
C ASN A 57 -13.69 5.27 10.99
N LEU A 58 -13.77 4.01 10.56
CA LEU A 58 -14.19 2.91 11.43
C LEU A 58 -13.17 2.63 12.55
N ALA A 59 -11.86 2.69 12.26
CA ALA A 59 -10.82 2.54 13.26
C ALA A 59 -10.92 3.60 14.36
N ASP A 60 -11.09 4.87 13.97
CA ASP A 60 -11.25 6.00 14.88
C ASP A 60 -12.50 5.87 15.76
N GLU A 61 -13.62 5.44 15.18
CA GLU A 61 -14.86 5.16 15.92
C GLU A 61 -14.65 4.08 16.98
N LEU A 62 -14.01 2.96 16.60
CA LEU A 62 -13.78 1.82 17.51
C LEU A 62 -12.82 2.16 18.64
N ILE A 63 -11.78 2.94 18.35
CA ILE A 63 -10.87 3.48 19.36
C ILE A 63 -11.63 4.41 20.31
N SER A 64 -12.39 5.36 19.77
CA SER A 64 -13.14 6.35 20.56
C SER A 64 -14.17 5.70 21.48
N ASN A 65 -14.78 4.61 21.02
CA ASN A 65 -15.76 3.82 21.77
C ASN A 65 -15.12 2.77 22.70
N SER A 66 -13.78 2.71 22.79
CA SER A 66 -13.05 1.73 23.60
C SER A 66 -13.48 0.29 23.31
N ASP A 67 -13.52 -0.09 22.02
CA ASP A 67 -13.94 -1.44 21.63
C ASP A 67 -13.04 -2.49 22.32
N PRO A 68 -13.61 -3.44 23.08
CA PRO A 68 -12.86 -4.33 23.96
C PRO A 68 -11.88 -5.24 23.21
N ARG A 69 -12.02 -5.39 21.88
CA ARG A 69 -11.10 -6.18 21.06
C ARG A 69 -9.75 -5.48 20.85
N ILE A 70 -9.71 -4.14 20.94
CA ILE A 70 -8.55 -3.30 20.58
C ILE A 70 -8.20 -2.25 21.65
N ASP A 71 -9.01 -2.09 22.69
CA ASP A 71 -8.80 -1.12 23.78
C ASP A 71 -7.59 -1.44 24.66
N ASN A 72 -7.13 -2.70 24.67
CA ASN A 72 -5.92 -3.06 25.39
C ASN A 72 -4.66 -2.65 24.60
N LYS A 73 -3.92 -1.69 25.15
CA LYS A 73 -2.60 -1.25 24.69
C LYS A 73 -1.61 -2.39 24.41
N TRP A 74 -1.62 -3.42 25.26
CA TRP A 74 -0.76 -4.60 25.13
C TRP A 74 -1.44 -5.76 24.39
N GLY A 75 -2.72 -5.58 24.03
CA GLY A 75 -3.50 -6.51 23.24
C GLY A 75 -3.23 -6.39 21.75
N PRO A 76 -3.95 -7.17 20.94
CA PRO A 76 -3.77 -7.19 19.48
C PRO A 76 -4.10 -5.83 18.85
N ALA A 77 -3.57 -5.60 17.64
CA ALA A 77 -4.07 -4.54 16.76
C ALA A 77 -5.43 -4.93 16.17
N GLY A 78 -6.28 -3.96 15.86
CA GLY A 78 -7.41 -4.18 14.95
C GLY A 78 -6.91 -4.27 13.52
N ALA A 79 -7.57 -5.08 12.69
CA ALA A 79 -7.30 -5.20 11.26
C ALA A 79 -8.60 -5.07 10.45
N ILE A 80 -8.60 -4.15 9.47
CA ILE A 80 -9.71 -3.93 8.53
C ILE A 80 -9.18 -4.13 7.09
N PRO A 81 -9.85 -4.95 6.26
CA PRO A 81 -9.39 -5.18 4.89
C PRO A 81 -9.71 -3.96 4.01
N VAL A 82 -8.69 -3.48 3.31
CA VAL A 82 -8.73 -2.26 2.50
C VAL A 82 -8.66 -2.61 1.02
N VAL A 83 -9.57 -2.01 0.25
CA VAL A 83 -9.47 -1.88 -1.20
C VAL A 83 -9.10 -0.44 -1.51
N THR A 84 -7.86 -0.21 -1.91
CA THR A 84 -7.42 1.12 -2.32
C THR A 84 -7.96 1.46 -3.71
N GLY A 85 -8.32 0.43 -4.48
CA GLY A 85 -8.58 0.57 -5.90
C GLY A 85 -7.31 1.00 -6.66
N THR A 86 -6.16 1.00 -5.99
CA THR A 86 -4.87 1.36 -6.56
C THR A 86 -3.94 0.16 -6.59
N ARG A 87 -3.21 0.00 -7.68
CA ARG A 87 -2.20 -1.04 -7.84
C ARG A 87 -0.92 -0.44 -8.38
N MET A 88 0.21 -0.91 -7.87
CA MET A 88 1.52 -0.58 -8.41
C MET A 88 1.89 -1.61 -9.46
N ILE A 89 2.45 -1.15 -10.58
CA ILE A 89 3.09 -2.03 -11.57
C ILE A 89 4.52 -1.60 -11.81
N GLU A 90 5.39 -2.59 -11.99
CA GLU A 90 6.76 -2.39 -12.46
C GLU A 90 6.90 -2.86 -13.90
N VAL A 91 7.48 -2.01 -14.73
CA VAL A 91 7.61 -2.22 -16.17
C VAL A 91 9.09 -2.23 -16.52
N PRO A 92 9.74 -3.41 -16.52
CA PRO A 92 11.17 -3.51 -16.81
C PRO A 92 11.46 -3.37 -18.31
N ASP A 93 12.76 -3.28 -18.61
CA ASP A 93 13.31 -3.28 -19.97
C ASP A 93 12.79 -2.14 -20.85
N LEU A 94 12.67 -0.94 -20.27
CA LEU A 94 12.31 0.26 -21.00
C LEU A 94 13.55 1.11 -21.30
N PRO A 95 13.62 1.78 -22.45
CA PRO A 95 14.68 2.76 -22.71
C PRO A 95 14.53 3.94 -21.73
N HIS A 96 15.51 4.11 -20.85
CA HIS A 96 15.52 5.10 -19.78
C HIS A 96 16.29 6.37 -20.23
N PRO A 97 15.75 7.58 -20.02
CA PRO A 97 16.49 8.82 -20.30
C PRO A 97 17.69 8.93 -19.35
N ALA A 98 18.90 9.23 -19.85
CA ALA A 98 20.13 9.10 -19.05
C ALA A 98 20.18 9.93 -17.73
N ALA A 99 19.26 10.87 -17.52
CA ALA A 99 19.15 11.66 -16.29
C ALA A 99 17.69 11.83 -15.85
N GLY A 100 17.46 11.71 -14.54
CA GLY A 100 16.17 12.00 -13.87
C GLY A 100 15.35 10.77 -13.48
N THR A 101 14.61 10.90 -12.39
CA THR A 101 13.64 9.89 -11.91
C THR A 101 12.20 10.21 -12.31
N SER A 102 11.94 11.42 -12.82
CA SER A 102 10.61 11.87 -13.19
C SER A 102 10.18 11.26 -14.54
N LEU A 103 9.02 10.60 -14.55
CA LEU A 103 8.40 10.04 -15.75
C LEU A 103 7.10 10.81 -16.02
N GLN A 104 7.13 11.77 -16.94
CA GLN A 104 5.98 12.63 -17.24
C GLN A 104 5.89 12.96 -18.75
N GLY A 105 4.78 13.58 -19.16
CA GLY A 105 4.56 14.07 -20.52
C GLY A 105 4.74 12.98 -21.58
N ALA A 106 5.46 13.31 -22.66
CA ALA A 106 5.64 12.42 -23.81
C ALA A 106 6.35 11.09 -23.48
N ASP A 107 7.18 11.05 -22.43
CA ASP A 107 7.81 9.80 -22.01
C ASP A 107 6.82 8.89 -21.26
N LEU A 108 5.96 9.47 -20.41
CA LEU A 108 4.86 8.73 -19.80
C LEU A 108 3.90 8.17 -20.86
N ASP A 109 3.55 8.94 -21.90
CA ASP A 109 2.69 8.48 -22.99
C ASP A 109 3.26 7.24 -23.73
N LYS A 110 4.58 7.24 -23.97
CA LYS A 110 5.26 6.08 -24.55
C LYS A 110 5.16 4.87 -23.62
N ILE A 111 5.38 5.06 -22.32
CA ILE A 111 5.29 3.96 -21.35
C ILE A 111 3.86 3.44 -21.23
N ILE A 112 2.85 4.30 -21.19
CA ILE A 112 1.43 3.91 -21.21
C ILE A 112 1.14 3.07 -22.45
N ARG A 113 1.63 3.45 -23.63
CA ARG A 113 1.48 2.66 -24.86
C ARG A 113 2.15 1.29 -24.76
N VAL A 114 3.35 1.21 -24.17
CA VAL A 114 4.02 -0.07 -23.91
C VAL A 114 3.19 -0.94 -22.96
N CYS A 115 2.69 -0.36 -21.87
CA CYS A 115 1.88 -1.07 -20.88
C CYS A 115 0.59 -1.61 -21.47
N ARG A 116 -0.14 -0.82 -22.27
CA ARG A 116 -1.34 -1.28 -22.98
C ARG A 116 -1.03 -2.44 -23.93
N ARG A 117 0.07 -2.33 -24.70
CA ARG A 117 0.52 -3.42 -25.59
C ARG A 117 0.90 -4.69 -24.81
N ARG A 118 1.50 -4.54 -23.64
CA ARG A 118 1.85 -5.63 -22.71
C ARG A 118 0.65 -6.11 -21.87
N ARG A 119 -0.55 -5.53 -22.03
CA ARG A 119 -1.76 -5.81 -21.24
C ARG A 119 -1.58 -5.57 -19.73
N LEU A 120 -0.72 -4.62 -19.37
CA LEU A 120 -0.49 -4.19 -17.99
C LEU A 120 -1.44 -3.06 -17.56
N LEU A 121 -1.96 -2.29 -18.54
CA LEU A 121 -2.97 -1.24 -18.34
C LEU A 121 -4.24 -1.59 -19.13
N THR A 122 -5.38 -1.39 -18.48
CA THR A 122 -6.72 -1.40 -19.08
C THR A 122 -7.16 0.04 -19.41
N PRO A 123 -8.20 0.24 -20.25
CA PRO A 123 -8.77 1.56 -20.48
C PRO A 123 -9.26 2.27 -19.21
N ASP A 124 -9.63 1.49 -18.19
CA ASP A 124 -10.17 1.99 -16.92
C ASP A 124 -9.08 2.31 -15.88
N ASP A 125 -7.81 2.01 -16.17
CA ASP A 125 -6.70 2.36 -15.29
C ASP A 125 -6.27 3.82 -15.50
N ILE A 126 -6.30 4.59 -14.41
CA ILE A 126 -5.81 5.96 -14.31
C ILE A 126 -4.42 5.92 -13.67
N VAL A 127 -3.40 6.49 -14.31
CA VAL A 127 -2.07 6.65 -13.68
C VAL A 127 -2.16 7.79 -12.67
N LEU A 128 -1.91 7.50 -11.39
CA LEU A 128 -1.87 8.48 -10.30
C LEU A 128 -0.47 9.03 -10.07
N ASP A 129 0.55 8.18 -10.16
CA ASP A 129 1.95 8.55 -9.99
C ASP A 129 2.84 7.67 -10.89
N SER A 130 3.99 8.21 -11.28
CA SER A 130 4.91 7.56 -12.21
C SER A 130 6.34 8.01 -12.02
N CYS A 131 7.23 7.04 -11.79
CA CYS A 131 8.65 7.30 -11.64
C CYS A 131 9.50 6.22 -12.29
N TRP A 132 10.76 6.57 -12.57
CA TRP A 132 11.78 5.58 -12.87
C TRP A 132 12.40 5.06 -11.58
N THR A 133 12.50 3.75 -11.46
CA THR A 133 13.40 3.13 -10.48
C THR A 133 14.80 3.13 -11.09
N THR A 134 15.82 3.40 -10.26
CA THR A 134 17.24 3.57 -10.59
C THR A 134 17.70 2.75 -11.81
N PRO A 135 18.47 3.32 -12.76
CA PRO A 135 18.83 2.63 -14.00
C PRO A 135 19.56 1.32 -13.74
N ALA A 136 19.03 0.23 -14.29
CA ALA A 136 19.65 -1.08 -14.27
C ALA A 136 20.56 -1.23 -15.50
N GLY A 137 21.80 -0.72 -15.38
CA GLY A 137 22.93 -1.23 -16.14
C GLY A 137 23.46 -0.42 -17.32
N ARG A 138 24.58 -0.92 -17.86
CA ARG A 138 25.34 -0.37 -19.00
C ARG A 138 24.60 -0.58 -20.31
N GLY A 139 24.44 0.47 -21.11
CA GLY A 139 23.83 0.46 -22.45
C GLY A 139 23.56 1.88 -22.96
N THR A 140 23.32 2.04 -24.27
CA THR A 140 22.96 3.33 -24.87
C THR A 140 21.70 3.18 -25.72
N PRO A 141 20.52 3.65 -25.24
CA PRO A 141 20.24 4.19 -23.91
C PRO A 141 20.28 3.11 -22.80
N PRO A 142 20.51 3.49 -21.53
CA PRO A 142 20.40 2.55 -20.42
C PRO A 142 18.97 2.01 -20.34
N LYS A 143 18.84 0.75 -19.90
CA LYS A 143 17.53 0.19 -19.58
C LYS A 143 17.13 0.58 -18.16
N GLY A 144 15.85 0.82 -17.97
CA GLY A 144 15.28 1.11 -16.67
C GLY A 144 13.95 0.40 -16.46
N THR A 145 13.52 0.41 -15.21
CA THR A 145 12.20 -0.06 -14.82
C THR A 145 11.35 1.16 -14.49
N ALA A 146 10.21 1.31 -15.17
CA ALA A 146 9.23 2.32 -14.81
C ALA A 146 8.29 1.73 -13.76
N ARG A 147 7.99 2.52 -12.73
CA ARG A 147 7.01 2.20 -11.70
C ARG A 147 5.83 3.12 -11.88
N LEU A 148 4.64 2.53 -12.02
CA LEU A 148 3.38 3.26 -12.17
C LEU A 148 2.44 2.89 -11.04
N THR A 149 1.91 3.90 -10.35
CA THR A 149 0.80 3.74 -9.42
C THR A 149 -0.48 4.00 -10.20
N LEU A 150 -1.32 2.98 -10.33
CA LEU A 150 -2.55 3.02 -11.07
C LEU A 150 -3.73 3.05 -10.11
N ARG A 151 -4.83 3.69 -10.49
CA ARG A 151 -6.14 3.52 -9.91
C ARG A 151 -7.07 2.92 -10.96
N HIS A 152 -7.70 1.80 -10.64
CA HIS A 152 -8.73 1.26 -11.50
C HIS A 152 -10.04 2.02 -11.25
N ASN A 153 -10.57 2.68 -12.28
CA ASN A 153 -11.87 3.32 -12.21
C ASN A 153 -12.95 2.23 -12.21
N PRO A 154 -13.81 2.12 -11.18
CA PRO A 154 -14.83 1.07 -11.12
C PRO A 154 -16.01 1.44 -12.03
N SER A 155 -15.81 1.42 -13.34
CA SER A 155 -16.94 1.42 -14.28
C SER A 155 -17.48 0.01 -14.50
N ASP A 156 -16.68 -1.01 -14.19
CA ASP A 156 -17.08 -2.41 -14.30
C ASP A 156 -16.36 -3.25 -13.23
N ARG A 157 -16.94 -3.37 -12.04
CA ARG A 157 -16.48 -4.37 -11.07
C ARG A 157 -17.64 -5.13 -10.47
N THR A 158 -17.63 -6.43 -10.78
CA THR A 158 -17.88 -7.49 -9.80
C THR A 158 -17.07 -7.17 -8.54
N GLU A 159 -17.70 -7.18 -7.37
CA GLU A 159 -17.06 -6.76 -6.12
C GLU A 159 -15.72 -7.49 -5.90
N PRO A 160 -14.64 -6.79 -5.54
CA PRO A 160 -13.36 -7.43 -5.27
C PRO A 160 -13.55 -8.52 -4.21
N THR A 161 -13.03 -9.71 -4.45
CA THR A 161 -13.14 -10.84 -3.52
C THR A 161 -11.97 -10.90 -2.53
N MET A 162 -10.96 -10.05 -2.71
CA MET A 162 -9.76 -9.98 -1.88
C MET A 162 -9.35 -8.51 -1.67
N PRO A 163 -8.78 -8.17 -0.50
CA PRO A 163 -8.27 -6.82 -0.25
C PRO A 163 -6.97 -6.53 -1.01
N ASP A 164 -6.73 -5.25 -1.30
CA ASP A 164 -5.44 -4.74 -1.79
C ASP A 164 -4.42 -4.63 -0.64
N GLY A 165 -4.90 -4.49 0.60
CA GLY A 165 -4.11 -4.42 1.82
C GLY A 165 -4.96 -4.40 3.08
N TRP A 166 -4.34 -4.08 4.20
CA TRP A 166 -4.98 -4.05 5.51
C TRP A 166 -4.61 -2.76 6.23
N LEU A 167 -5.61 -2.15 6.87
CA LEU A 167 -5.39 -1.10 7.86
C LEU A 167 -5.29 -1.76 9.23
N PHE A 168 -4.14 -1.60 9.88
CA PHE A 168 -3.91 -2.01 11.25
C PHE A 168 -4.00 -0.83 12.19
N PHE A 169 -4.65 -0.96 13.33
CA PHE A 169 -4.86 0.17 14.25
C PHE A 169 -4.96 -0.26 15.71
N GLY A 170 -4.84 0.69 16.62
CA GLY A 170 -5.12 0.49 18.04
C GLY A 170 -4.26 1.34 18.95
N TRP A 171 -4.20 0.94 20.23
CA TRP A 171 -3.39 1.63 21.24
C TRP A 171 -1.94 1.11 21.26
N ALA A 172 -0.98 2.02 21.36
CA ALA A 172 0.44 1.74 21.56
C ALA A 172 1.04 2.64 22.64
N SER A 173 2.26 2.30 23.05
CA SER A 173 3.00 2.98 24.11
C SER A 173 3.82 4.15 23.62
N SER A 174 3.90 5.17 24.46
CA SER A 174 4.80 6.31 24.30
C SER A 174 5.57 6.48 25.59
#